data_AF-A0A7C0VVC1-F1
#
_entry.id   AF-A0A7C0VVC1-F1
#
_cell.length_a   1.000
_cell.length_b   1.000
_cell.length_c   1.000
_cell.angle_alpha   90.00
_cell.angle_beta   90.00
_cell.angle_gamma   90.00
#
_symmetry.space_group_name_H-M   'P 1'
#
loop_
_entity.id
_entity.type
_entity.pdbx_description
1 polymer ?
#
loop_
_entity_poly.entity_id
_entity_poly.type
_entity_poly.pdbx_seq_one_letter_code
_entity_poly.pdbx_strand_id
1 'polypeptide(L)'
;MKLLWNKCSGDSWCELYTVDLGDPHFDDMEGVYVIWHGGGAPNCVCVGQGAIRERLATHRTDPAIQQYARHELFVTWAQVPTDCRSGVERFLAEQLTPKVDYHFPDVAPLSVNLPGLEVAIA
;
A
#
# COMPACT_ATOMS: atom_id res chain seq x y z
N MET A 1 7.22 -12.34 -9.81
CA MET A 1 7.07 -11.16 -10.69
C MET A 1 7.81 -9.98 -10.06
N LYS A 2 8.23 -8.97 -10.81
CA LYS A 2 8.84 -7.76 -10.23
C LYS A 2 7.91 -6.55 -10.43
N LEU A 3 7.54 -5.89 -9.34
CA LEU A 3 6.71 -4.68 -9.33
C LEU A 3 7.58 -3.43 -9.26
N LEU A 4 7.10 -2.39 -9.95
CA LEU A 4 7.64 -1.04 -9.88
C LEU A 4 6.84 -0.26 -8.83
N TRP A 5 7.44 -0.07 -7.65
CA TRP A 5 6.82 0.64 -6.54
C TRP A 5 7.00 2.15 -6.68
N ASN A 6 5.89 2.87 -6.65
CA ASN A 6 5.88 4.32 -6.81
C ASN A 6 6.35 5.01 -5.53
N LYS A 7 7.12 6.07 -5.73
CA LYS A 7 7.62 6.97 -4.70
C LYS A 7 7.27 8.41 -5.09
N CYS A 8 7.30 9.30 -4.10
CA CYS A 8 7.14 10.72 -4.33
C CYS A 8 8.47 11.35 -4.77
N SER A 9 8.41 12.62 -5.17
CA SER A 9 9.57 13.38 -5.65
C SER A 9 10.77 13.27 -4.70
N GLY A 10 11.97 13.13 -5.26
CA GLY A 10 13.21 12.99 -4.48
C GLY A 10 13.40 11.62 -3.83
N ASP A 11 12.85 10.55 -4.45
CA ASP A 11 12.96 9.15 -3.99
C ASP A 11 12.45 8.88 -2.56
N SER A 12 11.60 9.79 -2.08
CA SER A 12 10.99 9.73 -0.75
C SER A 12 9.66 9.00 -0.80
N TRP A 13 9.29 8.36 0.32
CA TRP A 13 7.98 7.75 0.46
C TRP A 13 6.88 8.81 0.47
N CYS A 14 5.75 8.51 -0.16
CA CYS A 14 4.62 9.41 -0.18
C CYS A 14 3.91 9.36 1.17
N GLU A 15 3.63 10.52 1.76
CA GLU A 15 2.74 10.59 2.91
C GLU A 15 1.28 10.49 2.46
N LEU A 16 0.50 9.63 3.11
CA LEU A 16 -0.86 9.26 2.72
C LEU A 16 -1.78 10.49 2.63
N TYR A 17 -1.65 11.45 3.54
CA TYR A 17 -2.54 12.61 3.62
C TYR A 17 -2.19 13.73 2.64
N THR A 18 -0.94 13.80 2.19
CA THR A 18 -0.43 14.93 1.39
C THR A 18 -0.13 14.57 -0.07
N VAL A 19 -0.05 13.27 -0.41
CA VAL A 19 0.06 12.85 -1.82
C VAL A 19 -1.09 13.42 -2.65
N ASP A 20 -0.79 14.02 -3.80
CA ASP A 20 -1.80 14.64 -4.65
C ASP A 20 -2.55 13.57 -5.46
N LEU A 21 -3.69 13.12 -4.94
CA LEU A 21 -4.55 12.14 -5.64
C LEU A 21 -5.26 12.74 -6.86
N GLY A 22 -5.22 14.06 -7.05
CA GLY A 22 -5.73 14.75 -8.23
C GLY A 22 -4.76 14.77 -9.41
N ASP A 23 -3.51 14.32 -9.21
CA ASP A 23 -2.51 14.24 -10.28
C ASP A 23 -2.94 13.24 -11.37
N PRO A 24 -2.71 13.55 -12.67
CA PRO A 24 -3.02 12.65 -13.79
C PRO A 24 -2.31 11.29 -13.72
N HIS A 25 -1.23 11.14 -12.96
CA HIS A 25 -0.59 9.85 -12.69
C HIS A 25 -1.55 8.80 -12.13
N PHE A 26 -2.60 9.24 -11.44
CA PHE A 26 -3.61 8.35 -10.88
C PHE A 26 -4.76 8.04 -11.84
N ASP A 27 -4.81 8.64 -13.03
CA ASP A 27 -5.83 8.32 -14.04
C ASP A 27 -5.65 6.87 -14.51
N ASP A 28 -6.72 6.08 -14.39
CA ASP A 28 -6.75 4.64 -14.68
C ASP A 28 -5.66 3.82 -13.95
N MET A 29 -5.10 4.35 -12.86
CA MET A 29 -4.09 3.68 -12.05
C MET A 29 -4.76 2.62 -11.18
N GLU A 30 -4.66 1.38 -11.62
CA GLU A 30 -5.14 0.22 -10.87
C GLU A 30 -4.00 -0.76 -10.53
N GLY A 31 -4.05 -1.31 -9.32
CA GLY A 31 -3.06 -2.29 -8.90
C GLY A 31 -3.14 -2.61 -7.43
N VAL A 32 -2.00 -2.63 -6.76
CA VAL A 32 -1.88 -2.89 -5.31
C VAL A 32 -1.22 -1.73 -4.60
N TYR A 33 -1.50 -1.59 -3.30
CA TYR A 33 -0.90 -0.57 -2.46
C TYR A 33 -0.57 -1.13 -1.07
N VAL A 34 0.36 -0.44 -0.41
CA VAL A 34 0.74 -0.68 0.98
C VAL A 34 0.72 0.65 1.72
N ILE A 35 0.06 0.67 2.87
CA ILE A 35 0.08 1.77 3.83
C ILE A 35 0.81 1.28 5.07
N TRP A 36 1.73 2.08 5.59
CA TRP A 36 2.44 1.79 6.83
C TRP A 36 2.58 3.06 7.64
N HIS A 37 2.86 2.91 8.93
CA HIS A 37 3.23 4.04 9.77
C HIS A 37 4.73 4.10 9.99
N GLY A 38 5.27 5.31 10.13
CA GLY A 38 6.64 5.55 10.53
C GLY A 38 6.85 5.45 12.05
N GLY A 39 7.86 6.17 12.54
CA GLY A 39 8.21 6.26 13.96
C GLY A 39 9.25 5.22 14.41
N GLY A 40 9.40 5.05 15.73
CA GLY A 40 10.45 4.20 16.32
C GLY A 40 10.27 2.68 16.09
N ALA A 41 9.12 2.25 15.58
CA ALA A 41 8.85 0.87 15.19
C ALA A 41 7.89 0.83 13.99
N PRO A 42 8.36 1.13 12.77
CA PRO A 42 7.52 1.16 11.58
C PRO A 42 6.84 -0.18 11.35
N ASN A 43 5.56 -0.17 10.95
CA ASN A 43 4.80 -1.39 10.71
C ASN A 43 3.79 -1.20 9.59
N CYS A 44 3.55 -2.28 8.83
CA CYS A 44 2.50 -2.31 7.82
C CYS A 44 1.13 -2.15 8.47
N VAL A 45 0.37 -1.15 8.02
CA VAL A 45 -0.98 -0.86 8.52
C VAL A 45 -2.01 -1.56 7.64
N CYS A 46 -1.89 -1.43 6.32
CA CYS A 46 -2.87 -1.96 5.37
C CYS A 46 -2.19 -2.37 4.07
N VAL A 47 -2.68 -3.46 3.50
CA VAL A 47 -2.41 -3.90 2.12
C VAL A 47 -3.74 -3.95 1.41
N GLY A 48 -3.80 -3.54 0.15
CA GLY A 48 -5.01 -3.71 -0.64
C GLY A 48 -4.80 -3.59 -2.14
N GLN A 49 -5.90 -3.73 -2.89
CA GLN A 49 -5.92 -3.62 -4.35
C GLN A 49 -7.09 -2.79 -4.91
N GLY A 50 -7.00 -2.46 -6.20
CA GLY A 50 -8.06 -1.82 -6.99
C GLY A 50 -7.60 -0.51 -7.61
N ALA A 51 -8.57 0.37 -7.87
CA ALA A 51 -8.31 1.73 -8.35
C ALA A 51 -7.66 2.57 -7.25
N ILE A 52 -6.42 2.99 -7.47
CA ILE A 52 -5.54 3.50 -6.41
C ILE A 52 -6.08 4.81 -5.85
N ARG A 53 -6.56 5.73 -6.71
CA ARG A 53 -7.11 7.03 -6.30
C ARG A 53 -8.22 6.87 -5.26
N GLU A 54 -9.24 6.08 -5.60
CA GLU A 54 -10.44 5.90 -4.79
C GLU A 54 -10.12 5.17 -3.49
N ARG A 55 -9.25 4.15 -3.56
CA ARG A 55 -8.83 3.37 -2.39
C ARG A 55 -8.08 4.25 -1.38
N LEU A 56 -7.09 5.02 -1.84
CA LEU A 56 -6.32 5.90 -0.95
C LEU A 56 -7.18 7.03 -0.39
N ALA A 57 -8.08 7.60 -1.18
CA ALA A 57 -9.04 8.61 -0.71
C ALA A 57 -9.94 8.05 0.40
N THR A 58 -10.42 6.81 0.26
CA THR A 58 -11.22 6.12 1.28
C THR A 58 -10.44 5.96 2.59
N HIS A 59 -9.19 5.49 2.50
CA HIS A 59 -8.33 5.24 3.66
C HIS A 59 -7.95 6.49 4.45
N ARG A 60 -7.95 7.68 3.81
CA ARG A 60 -7.77 8.95 4.53
C ARG A 60 -8.85 9.19 5.58
N THR A 61 -10.03 8.60 5.40
CA THR A 61 -11.19 8.75 6.30
C THR A 61 -11.53 7.50 7.10
N ASP A 62 -10.82 6.39 6.90
CA ASP A 62 -11.11 5.13 7.57
C ASP A 62 -10.62 5.16 9.03
N PRO A 63 -11.49 5.02 10.04
CA PRO A 63 -11.10 5.01 11.45
C PRO A 63 -10.05 3.93 11.80
N ALA A 64 -10.09 2.77 11.14
CA ALA A 64 -9.14 1.68 11.36
C ALA A 64 -7.73 2.05 10.90
N ILE A 65 -7.60 2.94 9.92
CA ILE A 65 -6.32 3.49 9.45
C ILE A 65 -5.94 4.73 10.27
N GLN A 66 -6.89 5.64 10.51
CA GLN A 66 -6.65 6.91 11.19
C GLN A 66 -6.12 6.78 12.62
N GLN A 67 -6.41 5.68 13.33
CA GLN A 67 -5.82 5.43 14.64
C GLN A 67 -4.28 5.43 14.64
N TYR A 68 -3.66 5.21 13.47
CA TYR A 68 -2.22 5.24 13.27
C TYR A 68 -1.68 6.60 12.79
N ALA A 69 -2.54 7.59 12.51
CA ALA A 69 -2.14 8.87 11.91
C ALA A 69 -1.10 9.65 12.75
N ARG A 70 -1.11 9.48 14.08
CA ARG A 70 -0.12 10.09 14.99
C ARG A 70 1.32 9.62 14.75
N HIS A 71 1.52 8.54 14.00
CA HIS A 71 2.82 7.96 13.71
C HIS A 71 3.33 8.30 12.30
N GLU A 72 2.66 9.24 11.62
CA GLU A 72 2.81 9.55 10.19
C GLU A 72 2.52 8.32 9.31
N LEU A 73 1.56 8.48 8.40
CA LEU A 73 1.19 7.41 7.48
C LEU A 73 1.81 7.64 6.13
N PHE A 74 2.47 6.63 5.62
CA PHE A 74 3.07 6.61 4.31
C PHE A 74 2.40 5.57 3.43
N VAL A 75 2.55 5.74 2.13
CA VAL A 75 1.93 4.90 1.11
C VAL A 75 2.84 4.71 -0.09
N THR A 76 2.74 3.55 -0.71
CA THR A 76 3.30 3.22 -2.02
C THR A 76 2.32 2.32 -2.76
N TRP A 77 2.38 2.35 -4.09
CA TRP A 77 1.52 1.56 -4.96
C TRP A 77 2.28 1.08 -6.18
N ALA A 78 1.79 0.03 -6.81
CA ALA A 78 2.31 -0.49 -8.06
C ALA A 78 1.14 -0.89 -8.96
N GLN A 79 1.28 -0.61 -10.26
CA GLN A 79 0.31 -1.08 -11.25
C GLN A 79 0.40 -2.60 -11.38
N VAL A 80 -0.74 -3.28 -11.33
CA VAL A 80 -0.82 -4.75 -11.44
C VAL A 80 -2.02 -5.13 -12.32
N PRO A 81 -1.86 -6.03 -13.30
CA PRO A 81 -2.98 -6.54 -14.09
C PRO A 81 -4.04 -7.21 -13.23
N THR A 82 -5.32 -7.02 -13.55
CA THR A 82 -6.48 -7.52 -12.77
C THR A 82 -6.34 -8.99 -12.37
N ASP A 83 -5.93 -9.85 -13.30
CA ASP A 83 -5.81 -11.30 -13.07
C ASP A 83 -4.71 -11.68 -12.07
N CYS A 84 -3.80 -10.77 -11.75
CA CYS A 84 -2.69 -10.99 -10.82
C CYS A 84 -2.91 -10.36 -9.44
N ARG A 85 -3.79 -9.35 -9.33
CA ARG A 85 -3.89 -8.51 -8.12
C ARG A 85 -4.19 -9.31 -6.86
N SER A 86 -5.14 -10.25 -6.92
CA SER A 86 -5.52 -11.04 -5.75
C SER A 86 -4.38 -11.91 -5.23
N GLY A 87 -3.59 -12.53 -6.12
CA GLY A 87 -2.41 -13.30 -5.73
C GLY A 87 -1.31 -12.41 -5.14
N VAL A 88 -1.11 -11.22 -5.69
CA VAL A 88 -0.13 -10.25 -5.18
C VAL A 88 -0.55 -9.70 -3.81
N GLU A 89 -1.80 -9.29 -3.65
CA GLU A 89 -2.37 -8.82 -2.38
C GLU A 89 -2.23 -9.89 -1.30
N ARG A 90 -2.57 -11.15 -1.62
CA ARG A 90 -2.40 -12.28 -0.72
C ARG A 90 -0.94 -12.46 -0.29
N PHE A 91 -0.01 -12.45 -1.23
CA PHE A 91 1.42 -12.57 -0.93
C PHE A 91 1.90 -11.43 -0.02
N LEU A 92 1.54 -10.18 -0.33
CA LEU A 92 1.95 -9.01 0.47
C LEU A 92 1.37 -9.07 1.89
N ALA A 93 0.12 -9.49 2.04
CA ALA A 93 -0.50 -9.65 3.35
C ALA A 93 0.22 -10.70 4.21
N GLU A 94 0.63 -11.83 3.61
CA GLU A 94 1.40 -12.87 4.30
C GLU A 94 2.79 -12.39 4.72
N GLN A 95 3.47 -11.60 3.88
CA GLN A 95 4.82 -11.12 4.16
C GLN A 95 4.86 -9.94 5.14
N LEU A 96 3.89 -9.03 5.06
CA LEU A 96 3.92 -7.76 5.78
C LEU A 96 3.03 -7.75 7.04
N THR A 97 2.12 -8.73 7.19
CA THR A 97 1.24 -8.89 8.36
C THR A 97 0.54 -7.57 8.77
N PRO A 98 -0.28 -6.98 7.87
CA PRO A 98 -0.90 -5.68 8.11
C PRO A 98 -1.75 -5.68 9.39
N LYS A 99 -1.70 -4.56 10.13
CA LYS A 99 -2.46 -4.42 11.38
C LYS A 99 -3.97 -4.34 11.15
N VAL A 100 -4.39 -3.82 10.01
CA VAL A 100 -5.79 -3.78 9.60
C VAL A 100 -6.04 -4.90 8.59
N ASP A 101 -6.92 -5.81 8.96
CA ASP A 101 -7.34 -6.94 8.13
C ASP A 101 -8.71 -6.64 7.52
N TYR A 102 -8.76 -6.62 6.18
CA TYR A 102 -10.00 -6.44 5.41
C TYR A 102 -10.47 -7.73 4.74
N HIS A 103 -9.97 -8.89 5.18
CA HIS A 103 -10.11 -10.20 4.53
C HIS A 103 -9.42 -10.27 3.17
N PHE A 104 -8.21 -10.84 3.17
CA PHE A 104 -7.45 -11.06 1.95
C PHE A 104 -8.04 -12.19 1.09
N PRO A 105 -7.89 -12.12 -0.25
CA PRO A 105 -8.39 -13.15 -1.14
C PRO A 105 -7.83 -14.54 -0.81
N ASP A 106 -8.70 -15.56 -0.77
CA ASP A 106 -8.31 -16.96 -0.60
C ASP A 106 -7.88 -17.56 -1.95
N VAL A 107 -6.69 -17.16 -2.39
CA VAL A 107 -6.07 -17.59 -3.66
C VAL A 107 -4.60 -17.93 -3.44
N ALA A 108 -4.00 -18.64 -4.41
CA ALA A 108 -2.56 -18.91 -4.35
C ALA A 108 -1.76 -17.58 -4.37
N PRO A 109 -0.83 -17.36 -3.43
CA PRO A 109 -0.02 -16.14 -3.40
C PRO A 109 0.89 -16.05 -4.63
N LEU A 110 0.99 -14.85 -5.20
CA LEU A 110 1.87 -14.55 -6.31
C LEU A 110 3.07 -13.74 -5.81
N SER A 111 4.23 -14.39 -5.75
CA SER A 111 5.44 -13.76 -5.20
C SER A 111 5.92 -12.55 -6.02
N VAL A 112 6.19 -11.46 -5.31
CA VAL A 112 6.74 -10.20 -5.84
C VAL A 112 7.87 -9.67 -4.95
N ASN A 113 8.66 -8.73 -5.47
CA ASN A 113 9.53 -7.93 -4.59
C ASN A 113 8.69 -7.02 -3.71
N LEU A 114 9.08 -6.93 -2.45
CA LEU A 114 8.54 -5.94 -1.53
C LEU A 114 8.95 -4.52 -1.96
N PRO A 115 8.25 -3.48 -1.48
CA PRO A 115 8.60 -2.09 -1.74
C PRO A 115 9.97 -1.65 -1.21
N GLY A 116 10.69 -2.49 -0.44
CA GLY A 116 11.88 -2.08 0.28
C GLY A 116 11.55 -1.50 1.66
N LEU A 117 10.30 -1.69 2.12
CA LEU A 117 9.87 -1.36 3.48
C LEU A 117 10.48 -2.32 4.51
N GLU A 118 10.92 -3.52 4.11
CA GLU A 118 11.54 -4.50 5.00
C GLU A 118 12.76 -3.94 5.76
N VAL A 119 13.45 -2.94 5.23
CA VAL A 119 14.58 -2.30 5.91
C VAL A 119 14.11 -1.32 7.01
N ALA A 120 12.88 -0.83 6.90
CA ALA A 120 12.29 0.12 7.85
C ALA A 120 11.41 -0.56 8.91
N ILE A 121 10.79 -1.71 8.61
CA ILE A 121 9.86 -2.42 9.51
C ILE A 121 10.50 -3.62 10.26
N ALA A 122 11.78 -3.91 10.04
CA ALA A 122 12.56 -4.94 10.74
C ALA A 122 13.17 -4.40 12.04
#